data_AF-A0A1G1YHL8-F1
#
_entry.id   AF-A0A1G1YHL8-F1
#
_cell.length_a   1.000
_cell.length_b   1.000
_cell.length_c   1.000
_cell.angle_alpha   90.00
_cell.angle_beta   90.00
_cell.angle_gamma   90.00
#
_symmetry.space_group_name_H-M   'P 1'
#
loop_
_entity.id
_entity.type
_entity.pdbx_description
1 polymer ?
#
loop_
_entity_poly.entity_id
_entity_poly.type
_entity_poly.pdbx_seq_one_letter_code
_entity_poly.pdbx_strand_id
1 'polypeptide(L)'
;MLTLLLVESLAAPIGAAAAFDALRNSFEKTGTEAGYAVTSEGKPAREFVSAWAVYLNGFLVVMGLLFMVLVIYGGYLWMSAQGKEEQVTRGKDLIIQAVIGLAIVIGARIIVELAILTLGDTVQTS
;
A
#
# COMPACT_ATOMS: atom_id res chain seq x y z
N MET A 1 -33.90 -50.33 -6.77
CA MET A 1 -32.45 -50.01 -6.64
C MET A 1 -31.97 -49.10 -7.77
N LEU A 2 -32.78 -48.13 -8.22
CA LEU A 2 -32.36 -47.15 -9.25
C LEU A 2 -32.82 -45.72 -8.92
N THR A 3 -33.82 -45.58 -8.05
CA THR A 3 -34.31 -44.29 -7.52
C THR A 3 -33.50 -43.76 -6.33
N LEU A 4 -32.68 -44.59 -5.68
CA LEU A 4 -31.85 -44.19 -4.53
C LEU A 4 -30.52 -43.52 -4.93
N LEU A 5 -30.05 -43.70 -6.17
CA LEU A 5 -28.78 -43.12 -6.64
C LEU A 5 -28.92 -41.70 -7.20
N LEU A 6 -30.14 -41.24 -7.52
CA LEU A 6 -30.35 -39.89 -8.05
C LEU A 6 -30.45 -38.83 -6.93
N VAL A 7 -30.75 -39.24 -5.69
CA VAL A 7 -30.82 -38.34 -4.53
C VAL A 7 -29.43 -37.98 -4.00
N GLU A 8 -28.41 -38.80 -4.27
CA GLU A 8 -27.03 -38.52 -3.83
C GLU A 8 -26.29 -37.49 -4.69
N SER A 9 -26.80 -37.16 -5.89
CA SER A 9 -26.20 -36.10 -6.74
C SER A 9 -26.43 -34.68 -6.21
N LEU A 10 -27.26 -34.49 -5.17
CA LEU A 10 -27.50 -33.18 -4.57
C LEU A 10 -26.78 -32.99 -3.22
N ALA A 11 -25.96 -33.97 -2.81
CA ALA A 11 -25.13 -33.87 -1.63
C ALA A 11 -23.67 -33.54 -2.00
N ALA A 12 -23.44 -32.50 -2.80
CA ALA A 12 -22.31 -31.67 -2.42
C ALA A 12 -22.70 -31.07 -1.07
N PRO A 13 -21.85 -31.10 -0.04
CA PRO A 13 -22.03 -30.15 1.02
C PRO A 13 -21.81 -28.79 0.35
N ILE A 14 -22.90 -28.17 -0.14
CA ILE A 14 -23.10 -26.73 0.10
C ILE A 14 -23.39 -26.60 1.61
N GLY A 15 -22.56 -27.27 2.41
CA GLY A 15 -22.62 -27.27 3.84
C GLY A 15 -22.28 -25.84 4.20
N ALA A 16 -22.98 -25.34 5.20
CA ALA A 16 -22.65 -24.07 5.81
C ALA A 16 -21.13 -23.93 5.99
N ALA A 17 -20.39 -25.01 6.26
CA ALA A 17 -18.92 -25.04 6.26
C ALA A 17 -18.24 -24.51 4.99
N ALA A 18 -18.60 -24.94 3.78
CA ALA A 18 -17.93 -24.49 2.54
C ALA A 18 -18.33 -23.06 2.16
N ALA A 19 -19.60 -22.69 2.39
CA ALA A 19 -20.07 -21.32 2.22
C ALA A 19 -19.46 -20.37 3.25
N PHE A 20 -19.32 -20.82 4.49
CA PHE A 20 -18.69 -20.10 5.59
C PHE A 20 -17.18 -19.99 5.40
N ASP A 21 -16.54 -21.01 4.82
CA ASP A 21 -15.11 -20.96 4.46
C ASP A 21 -14.86 -19.98 3.32
N ALA A 22 -15.68 -19.99 2.27
CA ALA A 22 -15.61 -18.99 1.21
C ALA A 22 -15.87 -17.56 1.73
N LEU A 23 -16.81 -17.40 2.67
CA LEU A 23 -17.12 -16.12 3.30
C LEU A 23 -15.98 -15.66 4.23
N ARG A 24 -15.41 -16.57 5.02
CA ARG A 24 -14.25 -16.34 5.87
C ARG A 24 -13.04 -15.91 5.05
N ASN A 25 -12.75 -16.62 3.96
CA ASN A 25 -11.67 -16.27 3.03
C ASN A 25 -11.87 -14.88 2.41
N SER A 26 -13.13 -14.48 2.18
CA SER A 26 -13.49 -13.14 1.70
C SER A 26 -13.22 -12.06 2.76
N PHE A 27 -13.59 -12.32 4.02
CA PHE A 27 -13.30 -11.41 5.14
C PHE A 27 -11.80 -11.34 5.47
N GLU A 28 -11.06 -12.43 5.40
CA GLU A 28 -9.61 -12.45 5.62
C GLU A 28 -8.88 -11.65 4.53
N LYS A 29 -9.30 -11.78 3.26
CA LYS A 29 -8.74 -11.00 2.14
C LYS A 29 -9.02 -9.51 2.29
N THR A 30 -10.27 -9.13 2.58
CA THR A 30 -10.63 -7.72 2.82
C THR A 30 -9.99 -7.16 4.09
N GLY A 31 -9.88 -7.96 5.16
CA GLY A 31 -9.18 -7.57 6.39
C GLY A 31 -7.71 -7.27 6.13
N THR A 32 -7.03 -8.12 5.37
CA THR A 32 -5.62 -7.94 5.00
C THR A 32 -5.42 -6.73 4.09
N GLU A 33 -6.31 -6.51 3.11
CA GLU A 33 -6.30 -5.35 2.22
C GLU A 33 -6.66 -4.04 2.94
N ALA A 34 -7.49 -4.10 3.99
CA ALA A 34 -7.82 -2.97 4.87
C ALA A 34 -6.78 -2.72 5.99
N GLY A 35 -5.70 -3.52 6.04
CA GLY A 35 -4.62 -3.37 7.02
C GLY A 35 -4.83 -4.14 8.35
N TYR A 36 -5.97 -4.80 8.53
CA TYR A 36 -6.24 -5.72 9.63
C TYR A 36 -5.75 -7.14 9.28
N ALA A 37 -4.44 -7.30 9.13
CA ALA A 37 -3.86 -8.64 9.00
C ALA A 37 -3.99 -9.38 10.35
N VAL A 38 -4.96 -10.30 10.44
CA VAL A 38 -5.08 -11.23 11.56
C VAL A 38 -4.04 -12.33 11.37
N THR A 39 -2.78 -12.05 11.74
CA THR A 39 -1.79 -13.11 11.90
C THR A 39 -2.20 -13.93 13.13
N SER A 40 -2.41 -15.24 12.95
CA SER A 40 -2.95 -16.21 13.92
C SER A 40 -2.13 -16.45 15.20
N GLU A 41 -1.37 -15.47 15.66
CA GLU A 41 -0.41 -15.60 16.77
C GLU A 41 -0.58 -14.57 17.89
N GLY A 42 -1.75 -13.94 18.02
CA GLY A 42 -2.16 -13.30 19.28
C GLY A 42 -1.23 -12.21 19.86
N LYS A 43 -0.40 -11.55 19.04
CA LYS A 43 0.44 -10.41 19.46
C LYS A 43 -0.02 -9.11 18.79
N PRO A 44 -0.85 -8.29 19.47
CA PRO A 44 -1.26 -6.99 18.96
C PRO A 44 -0.16 -5.96 19.24
N ALA A 45 0.67 -5.69 18.24
CA ALA A 45 1.55 -4.50 18.23
C ALA A 45 1.54 -3.76 16.88
N ARG A 46 0.71 -4.19 15.91
CA ARG A 46 0.73 -3.68 14.53
C ARG A 46 -0.52 -2.89 14.10
N GLU A 47 -1.49 -2.64 14.97
CA GLU A 47 -2.71 -1.91 14.61
C GLU A 47 -2.46 -0.41 14.36
N PHE A 48 -1.57 0.23 15.14
CA PHE A 48 -1.18 1.62 14.87
C PHE A 48 -0.40 1.73 13.56
N VAL A 49 0.57 0.84 13.34
CA VAL A 49 1.43 0.86 12.15
C VAL A 49 0.63 0.58 10.88
N SER A 50 -0.33 -0.34 10.91
CA SER A 50 -1.18 -0.66 9.76
C SER A 50 -2.15 0.47 9.42
N ALA A 51 -2.76 1.11 10.42
CA ALA A 51 -3.61 2.28 10.20
C ALA A 51 -2.84 3.41 9.50
N TRP A 52 -1.63 3.74 9.99
CA TRP A 52 -0.78 4.76 9.38
C TRP A 52 -0.23 4.35 8.00
N ALA A 53 0.02 3.06 7.77
CA ALA A 53 0.52 2.57 6.48
C ALA A 53 -0.49 2.78 5.34
N VAL A 54 -1.80 2.68 5.59
CA VAL A 54 -2.84 2.96 4.58
C VAL A 54 -2.82 4.44 4.20
N TYR A 55 -2.73 5.34 5.18
CA TYR A 55 -2.61 6.78 4.92
C TYR A 55 -1.35 7.11 4.12
N LEU A 56 -0.21 6.54 4.51
CA LEU A 56 1.06 6.74 3.79
C LEU A 56 0.97 6.23 2.35
N ASN A 57 0.41 5.05 2.10
CA ASN A 57 0.26 4.52 0.74
C ASN A 57 -0.68 5.37 -0.12
N GLY A 58 -1.81 5.79 0.42
CA GLY A 58 -2.73 6.70 -0.29
C GLY A 58 -2.07 8.04 -0.61
N PHE A 59 -1.38 8.63 0.37
CA PHE A 59 -0.65 9.88 0.21
C PHE A 59 0.50 9.75 -0.80
N LEU A 60 1.26 8.65 -0.78
CA LEU A 60 2.36 8.40 -1.71
C LEU A 60 1.91 8.39 -3.17
N VAL A 61 0.76 7.77 -3.47
CA VAL A 61 0.23 7.69 -4.83
C VAL A 61 -0.16 9.08 -5.34
N VAL A 62 -0.85 9.86 -4.50
CA VAL A 62 -1.26 11.23 -4.85
C VAL A 62 -0.03 12.15 -4.99
N MET A 63 0.93 12.05 -4.07
CA MET A 63 2.17 12.80 -4.15
C MET A 63 3.00 12.43 -5.37
N GLY A 64 3.16 11.14 -5.68
CA GLY A 64 3.90 10.69 -6.86
C GLY A 64 3.31 11.27 -8.15
N LEU A 65 1.99 11.31 -8.26
CA LEU A 65 1.30 11.97 -9.37
C LEU A 65 1.54 13.50 -9.37
N LEU A 66 1.50 14.15 -8.21
CA LEU A 66 1.80 15.58 -8.10
C LEU A 66 3.22 15.91 -8.56
N PHE A 67 4.21 15.14 -8.12
CA PHE A 67 5.61 15.31 -8.53
C PHE A 67 5.80 15.10 -10.03
N MET A 68 5.10 14.13 -10.63
CA MET A 68 5.11 13.93 -12.08
C MET A 68 4.68 15.19 -12.83
N VAL A 69 3.55 15.79 -12.42
CA VAL A 69 3.04 17.02 -13.03
C VAL A 69 4.01 18.19 -12.83
N LEU A 70 4.62 18.30 -11.65
CA LEU A 70 5.57 19.38 -11.33
C LEU A 70 6.85 19.29 -12.17
N VAL A 71 7.35 18.07 -12.40
CA VAL A 71 8.52 17.83 -13.28
C VAL A 71 8.19 18.19 -14.73
N ILE A 72 7.00 17.83 -15.22
CA ILE A 72 6.54 18.20 -16.57
C ILE A 72 6.46 19.73 -16.70
N TYR A 73 5.86 20.40 -15.71
CA TYR A 73 5.73 21.86 -15.70
C TYR A 73 7.09 22.57 -15.60
N GLY A 74 7.97 22.11 -14.71
CA GLY A 74 9.34 22.63 -14.58
C GLY A 74 10.18 22.40 -15.83
N GLY A 75 10.03 21.23 -16.46
CA GLY A 75 10.67 20.92 -17.74
C GLY A 75 10.18 21.82 -18.86
N TYR A 76 8.87 22.05 -18.94
CA TYR A 76 8.29 22.98 -19.91
C TYR A 76 8.79 24.42 -19.68
N LEU A 77 8.82 24.88 -18.42
CA LEU A 77 9.34 26.20 -18.08
C LEU A 77 10.83 26.36 -18.45
N TRP A 78 11.63 25.32 -18.22
CA TRP A 78 13.05 25.32 -18.57
C TRP A 78 13.28 25.32 -20.08
N MET A 79 12.51 24.55 -20.84
CA MET A 79 12.58 24.51 -22.31
C MET A 79 11.99 25.75 -22.98
N SER A 80 10.98 26.38 -22.37
CA SER A 80 10.35 27.62 -22.84
C SER A 80 11.16 28.87 -22.50
N ALA A 81 12.22 28.75 -21.70
CA ALA A 81 13.10 29.87 -21.40
C ALA A 81 13.95 30.18 -22.65
N GLN A 82 13.47 31.09 -23.50
CA GLN A 82 14.09 31.54 -24.75
C GLN A 82 15.42 32.31 -24.54
N GLY A 83 16.33 31.80 -23.71
CA GLY A 83 17.61 32.43 -23.37
C GLY A 83 17.58 33.41 -22.19
N LYS A 84 16.42 33.62 -21.54
CA LYS A 84 16.36 34.35 -20.26
C LYS A 84 16.87 33.45 -19.13
N GLU A 85 18.07 33.75 -18.63
CA GLU A 85 18.69 33.04 -17.50
C GLU A 85 17.75 32.89 -16.30
N GLU A 86 16.96 33.92 -15.99
CA GLU A 86 16.02 33.89 -14.86
C GLU A 86 14.98 32.76 -14.98
N GLN A 87 14.44 32.53 -16.19
CA GLN A 87 13.48 31.46 -16.42
C GLN A 87 14.16 30.08 -16.46
N VAL A 88 15.40 30.03 -16.96
CA VAL A 88 16.22 28.81 -16.95
C VAL A 88 16.47 28.35 -15.52
N THR A 89 16.94 29.27 -14.66
CA THR A 89 17.24 29.01 -13.25
C THR A 89 15.98 28.62 -12.50
N ARG A 90 14.87 29.36 -12.68
CA ARG A 90 13.60 29.05 -12.03
C ARG A 90 13.05 27.67 -12.42
N GLY A 91 13.13 27.28 -13.70
CA GLY A 91 12.73 25.95 -14.17
C GLY A 91 13.58 24.83 -13.55
N LYS A 92 14.91 25.01 -13.52
CA LYS A 92 15.83 24.07 -12.87
C LYS A 92 15.59 23.93 -11.38
N ASP A 93 15.42 25.04 -10.67
CA ASP A 93 15.14 25.04 -9.24
C ASP A 93 13.85 24.30 -8.91
N LEU A 94 12.81 24.45 -9.75
CA LEU A 94 11.56 23.73 -9.56
C LEU A 94 11.75 22.22 -9.70
N ILE A 95 12.52 21.77 -10.69
CA ILE A 95 12.84 20.35 -10.89
C ILE A 95 13.69 19.82 -9.73
N ILE A 96 14.69 20.58 -9.26
CA ILE A 96 15.55 20.18 -8.14
C ILE A 96 14.70 20.03 -6.86
N GLN A 97 13.82 20.99 -6.57
CA GLN A 97 12.90 20.91 -5.43
C GLN A 97 11.95 19.71 -5.54
N ALA A 98 11.46 19.41 -6.74
CA ALA A 98 10.64 18.23 -7.00
C ALA A 98 11.40 16.93 -6.69
N VAL A 99 12.64 16.82 -7.15
CA VAL A 99 13.48 15.62 -6.93
C VAL A 99 13.83 15.43 -5.45
N ILE A 100 14.13 16.51 -4.74
CA ILE A 100 14.40 16.46 -3.29
C ILE A 100 13.16 15.97 -2.53
N GLY A 101 11.97 16.47 -2.87
CA GLY A 101 10.72 16.01 -2.27
C GLY A 101 10.47 14.52 -2.50
N LEU A 102 10.73 14.02 -3.71
CA LEU A 102 10.63 12.60 -4.03
C LEU A 102 11.63 11.75 -3.23
N ALA A 103 12.88 12.22 -3.10
CA ALA A 103 13.91 11.54 -2.33
C ALA A 103 13.53 11.40 -0.84
N ILE A 104 12.92 12.43 -0.25
CA ILE A 104 12.44 12.39 1.15
C ILE A 104 11.34 11.33 1.33
N VAL A 105 10.40 11.25 0.40
CA VAL A 105 9.30 10.25 0.44
C VAL A 105 9.84 8.82 0.41
N ILE A 106 10.82 8.56 -0.46
CA ILE A 106 11.48 7.25 -0.55
C ILE A 106 12.27 6.97 0.74
N GLY A 107 13.01 7.96 1.26
CA GLY A 107 13.74 7.82 2.52
C GLY A 107 12.84 7.53 3.72
N ALA A 108 11.66 8.14 3.78
CA ALA A 108 10.69 7.92 4.85
C ALA A 108 10.22 6.47 4.92
N ARG A 109 9.93 5.83 3.78
CA ARG A 109 9.55 4.40 3.69
C ARG A 109 10.61 3.49 4.32
N ILE A 110 11.88 3.74 4.02
CA ILE A 110 13.01 2.96 4.52
C ILE A 110 13.12 3.09 6.05
N ILE A 111 12.96 4.30 6.58
CA ILE A 111 13.01 4.56 8.02
C ILE A 111 11.85 3.85 8.74
N VAL A 112 10.64 3.89 8.18
CA VAL A 112 9.46 3.22 8.75
C VAL A 112 9.68 1.71 8.81
N GLU A 113 10.20 1.10 7.75
CA GLU A 113 10.48 -0.32 7.71
C GLU A 113 11.57 -0.71 8.72
N LEU A 114 12.65 0.09 8.82
CA LEU A 114 13.69 -0.09 9.82
C LEU A 114 13.14 0.01 11.25
N ALA A 115 12.25 0.97 11.52
CA ALA A 115 11.59 1.10 12.82
C ALA A 115 10.71 -0.12 13.13
N ILE A 116 10.00 -0.68 12.15
CA ILE A 116 9.19 -1.89 12.37
C ILE A 116 10.07 -3.11 12.65
N LEU A 117 11.20 -3.24 11.94
CA LEU A 117 12.13 -4.37 12.09
C LEU A 117 12.79 -4.37 13.48
N THR A 118 13.16 -3.21 14.04
CA THR A 118 13.76 -3.13 15.38
C THR A 118 12.77 -3.42 16.50
N LEU A 119 11.46 -3.18 16.29
CA LEU A 119 10.41 -3.54 17.25
C LEU A 119 9.99 -5.03 17.14
N GLY A 120 10.22 -5.69 16.01
CA GLY A 120 9.87 -7.11 15.82
C GLY A 120 10.79 -8.08 16.56
N ASP A 121 12.10 -7.81 16.57
CA ASP A 121 13.09 -8.68 17.22
C ASP A 121 12.97 -8.70 18.75
N THR A 122 12.56 -7.59 19.36
CA THR A 122 12.48 -7.47 20.83
C THR A 122 11.27 -8.20 21.45
N VAL A 123 10.29 -8.62 20.64
CA VAL A 123 9.07 -9.33 21.08
C VAL A 123 9.18 -10.86 20.96
N GLN A 124 10.22 -11.38 20.29
CA GLN A 124 10.51 -12.83 20.24
C GLN A 124 11.56 -13.29 21.26
N THR A 125 12.31 -12.37 21.90
CA THR A 125 13.32 -12.72 22.92
C THR A 125 12.80 -12.77 24.36
N SER A 126 11.49 -13.00 24.58
CA SER A 126 10.92 -13.26 25.91
C SER A 126 9.79 -14.27 25.85
#